data_AF-A0A7Y8IDD0-F1
#
_entry.id   AF-A0A7Y8IDD0-F1
#
_cell.length_a   1.000
_cell.length_b   1.000
_cell.length_c   1.000
_cell.angle_alpha   90.00
_cell.angle_beta   90.00
_cell.angle_gamma   90.00
#
_symmetry.space_group_name_H-M   'P 1'
#
loop_
_entity.id
_entity.type
_entity.pdbx_description
1 polymer ?
#
loop_
_entity_poly.entity_id
_entity_poly.type
_entity_poly.pdbx_seq_one_letter_code
_entity_poly.pdbx_strand_id
1 'polypeptide(L)'
;MPRHRSLNLKKFIDSIPESLVEEYFKQKVGGGASFSLKTFDYDSVNKFLDTIQDEDLKSSILEDFTHINDICEKMMNLLVKAVQRYGIETTGEEERQALAMDIFLHHKEAFDYAYDFYCLFNASSKMSHHNITADNFEITPEKIERFKEKVKEFYFNLANRDGDGGDGVRLNY
;
A
#
# COMPACT_ATOMS: atom_id res chain seq x y z
N MET A 1 1.43 9.40 -8.75
CA MET A 1 0.85 8.45 -7.77
C MET A 1 -0.35 7.77 -8.38
N PRO A 2 -0.66 6.51 -8.05
CA PRO A 2 -1.89 5.86 -8.47
C PRO A 2 -3.10 6.73 -8.10
N ARG A 3 -4.10 6.79 -8.98
CA ARG A 3 -5.39 7.35 -8.58
C ARG A 3 -6.09 6.33 -7.70
N HIS A 4 -5.96 6.50 -6.39
CA HIS A 4 -6.73 5.75 -5.40
C HIS A 4 -8.22 5.90 -5.69
N ARG A 5 -8.97 4.81 -5.55
CA ARG A 5 -10.43 4.94 -5.52
C ARG A 5 -10.81 5.61 -4.21
N SER A 6 -11.89 6.38 -4.21
CA SER A 6 -12.49 6.82 -2.95
C SER A 6 -12.85 5.58 -2.11
N LEU A 7 -12.23 5.48 -0.93
CA LEU A 7 -12.54 4.45 0.05
C LEU A 7 -14.00 4.63 0.50
N ASN A 8 -14.83 3.62 0.26
CA ASN A 8 -16.11 3.52 0.95
C ASN A 8 -15.87 2.71 2.23
N LEU A 9 -15.57 3.41 3.32
CA LEU A 9 -15.17 2.81 4.59
C LEU A 9 -16.20 1.79 5.08
N LYS A 10 -17.50 2.09 4.95
CA LYS A 10 -18.57 1.18 5.34
C LYS A 10 -18.51 -0.14 4.58
N LYS A 11 -18.50 -0.08 3.24
CA LYS A 11 -18.43 -1.27 2.40
C LYS A 11 -17.17 -2.09 2.73
N PHE A 12 -16.04 -1.42 2.94
CA PHE A 12 -14.77 -2.07 3.24
C PHE A 12 -14.82 -2.84 4.57
N ILE A 13 -15.20 -2.16 5.66
CA ILE A 13 -15.28 -2.78 6.99
C ILE A 13 -16.31 -3.91 7.02
N ASP A 14 -17.49 -3.71 6.42
CA ASP A 14 -18.54 -4.72 6.37
C ASP A 14 -18.15 -5.98 5.55
N SER A 15 -17.11 -5.91 4.72
CA SER A 15 -16.61 -7.03 3.90
C SER A 15 -15.41 -7.77 4.54
N ILE A 16 -14.99 -7.37 5.74
CA ILE A 16 -13.85 -7.98 6.44
C ILE A 16 -14.36 -8.65 7.72
N PRO A 17 -13.95 -9.90 8.01
CA PRO A 17 -14.25 -10.54 9.29
C PRO A 17 -13.84 -9.66 10.47
N GLU A 18 -14.73 -9.50 11.44
CA GLU A 18 -14.54 -8.63 12.60
C GLU A 18 -13.22 -8.94 13.34
N SER A 19 -12.82 -10.20 13.39
CA SER A 19 -11.56 -10.66 14.00
C SER A 19 -10.31 -10.07 13.35
N LEU A 20 -10.30 -9.89 12.03
CA LEU A 20 -9.16 -9.29 11.32
C LEU A 20 -9.11 -7.78 11.52
N VAL A 21 -10.26 -7.11 11.58
CA VAL A 21 -10.34 -5.68 11.93
C VAL A 21 -9.86 -5.46 13.37
N GLU A 22 -10.27 -6.34 14.28
CA GLU A 22 -9.79 -6.34 15.65
C GLU A 22 -8.28 -6.48 15.75
N GLU A 23 -7.73 -7.48 15.06
CA GLU A 23 -6.30 -7.70 15.02
C GLU A 23 -5.54 -6.50 14.47
N TYR A 24 -6.02 -5.90 13.38
CA TYR A 24 -5.42 -4.69 12.81
C TYR A 24 -5.29 -3.58 13.85
N PHE A 25 -6.37 -3.25 14.56
CA PHE A 25 -6.33 -2.18 15.55
C PHE A 25 -5.48 -2.54 16.77
N LYS A 26 -5.44 -3.81 17.19
CA LYS A 26 -4.53 -4.28 18.24
C LYS A 26 -3.07 -4.07 17.86
N GLN A 27 -2.69 -4.43 16.62
CA GLN A 27 -1.31 -4.23 16.13
C GLN A 27 -0.99 -2.74 15.94
N LYS A 28 -1.91 -1.95 15.38
CA LYS A 28 -1.70 -0.55 15.04
C LYS A 28 -1.68 0.39 16.26
N VAL A 29 -2.53 0.13 17.26
CA VAL A 29 -2.77 1.04 18.41
C VAL A 29 -2.18 0.50 19.72
N GLY A 30 -1.89 -0.80 19.80
CA GLY A 30 -1.46 -1.51 21.01
C GLY A 30 -0.14 -1.06 21.64
N GLY A 31 0.59 -0.12 21.04
CA GLY A 31 1.84 0.44 21.57
C GLY A 31 1.69 1.59 22.57
N GLY A 32 0.50 2.19 22.76
CA GLY A 32 0.41 3.37 23.63
C GLY A 32 -0.98 3.92 24.01
N ALA A 33 -2.06 3.52 23.34
CA ALA A 33 -3.41 3.95 23.70
C ALA A 33 -4.25 2.76 24.17
N SER A 34 -4.99 2.94 25.27
CA SER A 34 -5.99 1.97 25.73
C SER A 34 -7.10 1.91 24.70
N PHE A 35 -6.97 0.97 23.77
CA PHE A 35 -7.96 0.69 22.74
C PHE A 35 -9.12 -0.10 23.37
N SER A 36 -10.30 0.51 23.46
CA SER A 36 -11.51 -0.10 24.02
C SER A 36 -12.68 0.03 23.05
N LEU A 37 -12.54 -0.56 21.86
CA LEU A 37 -13.70 -0.89 21.05
C LEU A 37 -14.32 -2.20 21.57
N LYS A 38 -15.65 -2.19 21.73
CA LYS A 38 -16.43 -3.37 22.14
C LYS A 38 -16.83 -4.24 20.95
N THR A 39 -16.95 -3.61 19.78
CA THR A 39 -17.26 -4.22 18.48
C THR A 39 -16.43 -3.53 17.40
N PHE A 40 -16.18 -4.22 16.30
CA PHE A 40 -15.41 -3.72 15.15
C PHE A 40 -16.25 -3.61 13.88
N ASP A 41 -17.55 -3.37 14.06
CA ASP A 41 -18.44 -2.95 12.98
C ASP A 41 -18.11 -1.53 12.48
N TYR A 42 -18.66 -1.17 11.32
CA TYR A 42 -18.43 0.14 10.71
C TYR A 42 -18.74 1.31 11.64
N ASP A 43 -19.85 1.29 12.38
CA ASP A 43 -20.28 2.43 13.20
C ASP A 43 -19.30 2.64 14.37
N SER A 44 -18.84 1.55 14.98
CA SER A 44 -17.84 1.55 16.04
C SER A 44 -16.48 2.01 15.53
N VAL A 45 -16.01 1.49 14.39
CA VAL A 45 -14.74 1.90 13.77
C VAL A 45 -14.78 3.37 13.36
N ASN A 46 -15.86 3.83 12.72
CA ASN A 46 -15.99 5.23 12.29
C ASN A 46 -15.97 6.17 13.49
N LYS A 47 -16.73 5.86 14.55
CA LYS A 47 -16.69 6.65 15.79
C LYS A 47 -15.31 6.66 16.41
N PHE A 48 -14.60 5.53 16.43
CA PHE A 48 -13.24 5.48 16.95
C PHE A 48 -12.30 6.41 16.17
N LEU A 49 -12.33 6.37 14.84
CA LEU A 49 -11.53 7.25 13.99
C LEU A 49 -11.85 8.75 14.21
N ASP A 50 -13.08 9.08 14.59
CA ASP A 50 -13.47 10.45 14.97
C ASP A 50 -12.94 10.87 16.36
N THR A 51 -12.62 9.91 17.23
CA THR A 51 -12.04 10.19 18.56
C THR A 51 -10.51 10.27 18.58
N ILE A 52 -9.83 9.80 17.52
CA ILE A 52 -8.37 9.90 17.41
C ILE A 52 -7.99 11.37 17.25
N GLN A 53 -7.27 11.92 18.23
CA GLN A 53 -6.73 13.30 18.17
C GLN A 53 -5.41 13.39 17.40
N ASP A 54 -4.68 12.28 17.31
CA ASP A 54 -3.46 12.17 16.53
C ASP A 54 -3.81 12.02 15.04
N GLU A 55 -3.76 13.13 14.31
CA GLU A 55 -4.07 13.16 12.88
C GLU A 55 -3.10 12.32 12.04
N ASP A 56 -1.86 12.14 12.48
CA ASP A 56 -0.88 11.29 11.77
C ASP A 56 -1.27 9.81 11.92
N LEU A 57 -1.66 9.39 13.12
CA LEU A 57 -2.19 8.05 13.36
C LEU A 57 -3.47 7.80 12.56
N LYS A 58 -4.42 8.75 12.59
CA LYS A 58 -5.68 8.66 11.85
C LYS A 58 -5.42 8.55 10.34
N SER A 59 -4.55 9.41 9.81
CA SER A 59 -4.19 9.41 8.40
C SER A 59 -3.52 8.09 8.00
N SER A 60 -2.61 7.58 8.85
CA SER A 60 -1.96 6.30 8.61
C SER A 60 -2.94 5.13 8.58
N ILE A 61 -3.97 5.12 9.42
CA ILE A 61 -5.01 4.08 9.40
C ILE A 61 -5.82 4.15 8.11
N LEU A 62 -6.26 5.35 7.71
CA LEU A 62 -7.03 5.53 6.48
C LEU A 62 -6.22 5.21 5.23
N GLU A 63 -4.91 5.49 5.26
CA GLU A 63 -3.97 5.11 4.20
C GLU A 63 -3.86 3.59 4.08
N ASP A 64 -3.66 2.87 5.19
CA ASP A 64 -3.64 1.41 5.20
C ASP A 64 -4.94 0.82 4.60
N PHE A 65 -6.11 1.30 5.05
CA PHE A 65 -7.40 0.84 4.52
C PHE A 65 -7.53 1.15 3.02
N THR A 66 -7.02 2.29 2.58
CA THR A 66 -7.01 2.64 1.15
C THR A 66 -6.13 1.68 0.36
N HIS A 67 -4.93 1.34 0.86
CA HIS A 67 -4.01 0.41 0.21
C HIS A 67 -4.62 -0.99 0.08
N ILE A 68 -5.19 -1.51 1.17
CA ILE A 68 -5.84 -2.82 1.18
C ILE A 68 -7.03 -2.83 0.21
N ASN A 69 -7.88 -1.79 0.26
CA ASN A 69 -9.04 -1.64 -0.63
C ASN A 69 -8.65 -1.55 -2.12
N ASP A 70 -7.55 -0.86 -2.43
CA ASP A 70 -7.08 -0.67 -3.80
C ASP A 70 -6.66 -2.01 -4.45
N ILE A 71 -5.94 -2.86 -3.72
CA ILE A 71 -5.50 -4.16 -4.26
C ILE A 71 -6.69 -5.10 -4.45
N CYS A 72 -7.61 -5.18 -3.47
CA CYS A 72 -8.70 -6.15 -3.53
C CYS A 72 -9.74 -5.86 -4.62
N GLU A 73 -10.01 -4.59 -4.96
CA GLU A 73 -11.00 -4.21 -5.98
C GLU A 73 -10.44 -4.22 -7.42
N LYS A 74 -9.17 -3.83 -7.64
CA LYS A 74 -8.62 -3.67 -9.00
C LYS A 74 -7.72 -4.82 -9.47
N MET A 75 -7.00 -5.49 -8.57
CA MET A 75 -5.90 -6.39 -8.93
C MET A 75 -5.82 -7.64 -8.05
N MET A 76 -6.96 -8.32 -7.84
CA MET A 76 -7.02 -9.59 -7.09
C MET A 76 -6.04 -10.66 -7.60
N ASN A 77 -5.77 -10.66 -8.91
CA ASN A 77 -4.77 -11.53 -9.52
C ASN A 77 -3.35 -11.30 -8.98
N LEU A 78 -3.02 -10.11 -8.47
CA LEU A 78 -1.73 -9.83 -7.83
C LEU A 78 -1.65 -10.44 -6.43
N LEU A 79 -2.74 -10.42 -5.66
CA LEU A 79 -2.79 -11.10 -4.35
C LEU A 79 -2.61 -12.60 -4.52
N VAL A 80 -3.33 -13.22 -5.47
CA VAL A 80 -3.17 -14.65 -5.77
C VAL A 80 -1.73 -14.99 -6.17
N LYS A 81 -1.09 -14.14 -6.98
CA LYS A 81 0.33 -14.31 -7.33
C LYS A 81 1.26 -14.18 -6.13
N ALA A 82 0.98 -13.24 -5.22
CA ALA A 82 1.75 -13.06 -4.00
C ALA A 82 1.62 -14.29 -3.09
N VAL A 83 0.40 -14.78 -2.86
CA VAL A 83 0.12 -16.02 -2.11
C VAL A 83 0.93 -17.19 -2.66
N GLN A 84 0.86 -17.42 -3.97
CA GLN A 84 1.61 -18.50 -4.63
C GLN A 84 3.13 -18.32 -4.52
N ARG A 85 3.62 -17.09 -4.70
CA ARG A 85 5.05 -16.78 -4.66
C ARG A 85 5.65 -16.99 -3.28
N TYR A 86 4.92 -16.63 -2.24
CA TYR A 86 5.37 -16.69 -0.84
C TYR A 86 4.93 -17.98 -0.13
N GLY A 87 4.21 -18.88 -0.81
CA GLY A 87 3.78 -20.16 -0.24
C GLY A 87 2.78 -20.01 0.91
N ILE A 88 1.94 -18.98 0.86
CA ILE A 88 0.92 -18.72 1.89
C ILE A 88 -0.20 -19.75 1.73
N GLU A 89 -0.55 -20.43 2.81
CA GLU A 89 -1.67 -21.37 2.82
C GLU A 89 -2.99 -20.59 2.87
N THR A 90 -3.83 -20.77 1.85
CA THR A 90 -5.17 -20.17 1.80
C THR A 90 -6.20 -21.25 1.54
N THR A 91 -7.40 -21.09 2.08
CA THR A 91 -8.53 -21.98 1.83
C THR A 91 -9.08 -21.82 0.41
N GLY A 92 -8.87 -20.65 -0.22
CA GLY A 92 -9.35 -20.34 -1.56
C GLY A 92 -10.83 -19.94 -1.60
N GLU A 93 -11.51 -19.99 -0.46
CA GLU A 93 -12.89 -19.55 -0.25
C GLU A 93 -12.96 -18.16 0.40
N GLU A 94 -11.81 -17.56 0.76
CA GLU A 94 -11.78 -16.24 1.39
C GLU A 94 -12.38 -15.16 0.50
N GLU A 95 -13.17 -14.28 1.10
CA GLU A 95 -13.53 -13.03 0.44
C GLU A 95 -12.27 -12.19 0.17
N ARG A 96 -12.31 -11.44 -0.93
CA ARG A 96 -11.18 -10.67 -1.46
C ARG A 96 -10.59 -9.69 -0.44
N GLN A 97 -11.46 -9.02 0.31
CA GLN A 97 -11.10 -8.05 1.34
C GLN A 97 -10.52 -8.75 2.56
N ALA A 98 -11.08 -9.89 2.95
CA ALA A 98 -10.56 -10.72 4.04
C ALA A 98 -9.14 -11.22 3.72
N LEU A 99 -8.92 -11.79 2.53
CA LEU A 99 -7.60 -12.24 2.09
C LEU A 99 -6.59 -11.09 2.02
N ALA A 100 -6.98 -9.93 1.51
CA ALA A 100 -6.09 -8.77 1.44
C ALA A 100 -5.69 -8.26 2.82
N MET A 101 -6.64 -8.23 3.77
CA MET A 101 -6.39 -7.84 5.16
C MET A 101 -5.49 -8.86 5.88
N ASP A 102 -5.74 -10.16 5.69
CA ASP A 102 -4.94 -11.24 6.26
C ASP A 102 -3.48 -11.16 5.76
N ILE A 103 -3.27 -11.06 4.45
CA ILE A 103 -1.93 -10.88 3.87
C ILE A 103 -1.26 -9.60 4.39
N PHE A 104 -2.01 -8.51 4.55
CA PHE A 104 -1.49 -7.26 5.11
C PHE A 104 -0.98 -7.44 6.56
N LEU A 105 -1.73 -8.16 7.39
CA LEU A 105 -1.43 -8.35 8.81
C LEU A 105 -0.31 -9.37 9.06
N HIS A 106 -0.30 -10.47 8.32
CA HIS A 106 0.54 -11.62 8.64
C HIS A 106 1.69 -11.84 7.64
N HIS A 107 1.61 -11.23 6.46
CA HIS A 107 2.52 -11.50 5.35
C HIS A 107 2.97 -10.22 4.65
N LYS A 108 3.55 -9.29 5.43
CA LYS A 108 3.95 -7.95 4.96
C LYS A 108 4.71 -7.97 3.64
N GLU A 109 5.69 -8.86 3.46
CA GLU A 109 6.47 -8.94 2.22
C GLU A 109 5.61 -9.31 0.99
N ALA A 110 4.63 -10.19 1.18
CA ALA A 110 3.70 -10.58 0.12
C ALA A 110 2.73 -9.44 -0.21
N PHE A 111 2.26 -8.70 0.81
CA PHE A 111 1.46 -7.51 0.61
C PHE A 111 2.23 -6.43 -0.15
N ASP A 112 3.45 -6.10 0.31
CA ASP A 112 4.33 -5.11 -0.31
C ASP A 112 4.59 -5.47 -1.79
N TYR A 113 4.89 -6.75 -2.07
CA TYR A 113 5.03 -7.25 -3.44
C TYR A 113 3.76 -6.99 -4.28
N ALA A 114 2.59 -7.36 -3.78
CA ALA A 114 1.33 -7.13 -4.51
C ALA A 114 1.06 -5.64 -4.73
N TYR A 115 1.36 -4.80 -3.74
CA TYR A 115 1.12 -3.37 -3.79
C TYR A 115 2.08 -2.64 -4.73
N ASP A 116 3.34 -3.05 -4.79
CA ASP A 116 4.33 -2.53 -5.74
C ASP A 116 3.87 -2.76 -7.19
N PHE A 117 3.39 -3.98 -7.49
CA PHE A 117 2.83 -4.27 -8.80
C PHE A 117 1.53 -3.50 -9.06
N TYR A 118 0.67 -3.32 -8.05
CA TYR A 118 -0.50 -2.46 -8.18
C TYR A 118 -0.10 -1.05 -8.59
N CYS A 119 0.89 -0.46 -7.91
CA CYS A 119 1.43 0.85 -8.19
C CYS A 119 2.01 0.96 -9.61
N LEU A 120 2.78 -0.06 -10.04
CA LEU A 120 3.36 -0.15 -11.37
C LEU A 120 2.28 -0.10 -12.47
N PHE A 121 1.21 -0.89 -12.32
CA PHE A 121 0.16 -1.00 -13.35
C PHE A 121 -0.89 0.11 -13.29
N ASN A 122 -1.06 0.77 -12.14
CA ASN A 122 -2.07 1.82 -11.95
C ASN A 122 -1.44 3.22 -11.82
N ALA A 123 -0.15 3.36 -12.10
CA ALA A 123 0.49 4.66 -12.18
C ALA A 123 -0.23 5.56 -13.20
N SER A 124 -0.44 6.83 -12.83
CA SER A 124 -1.09 7.84 -13.67
C SER A 124 -0.32 8.18 -14.96
N SER A 125 0.91 7.69 -15.08
CA SER A 125 1.82 7.96 -16.19
C SER A 125 2.17 6.64 -16.89
N LYS A 126 2.38 6.68 -18.21
CA LYS A 126 2.89 5.51 -18.95
C LYS A 126 4.26 5.12 -18.38
N MET A 127 4.34 4.02 -17.64
CA MET A 127 5.61 3.46 -17.21
C MET A 127 6.19 2.65 -18.37
N SER A 128 7.38 3.03 -18.82
CA SER A 128 8.12 2.28 -19.83
C SER A 128 8.94 1.19 -19.15
N HIS A 129 8.65 -0.07 -19.49
CA HIS A 129 9.46 -1.19 -19.04
C HIS A 129 10.62 -1.38 -20.02
N HIS A 130 11.84 -1.16 -19.53
CA HIS A 130 13.05 -1.40 -20.30
C HIS A 130 13.74 -2.64 -19.76
N ASN A 131 13.66 -3.73 -20.54
CA ASN A 131 14.50 -4.89 -20.30
C ASN A 131 15.93 -4.52 -20.72
N ILE A 132 16.76 -4.18 -19.76
CA ILE A 132 18.18 -3.91 -20.00
C ILE A 132 18.90 -5.27 -19.90
N THR A 133 19.52 -5.70 -21.00
CA THR A 133 20.37 -6.89 -20.99
C THR A 133 21.52 -6.65 -20.03
N ALA A 134 21.53 -7.39 -18.94
CA ALA A 134 22.45 -7.17 -17.84
C ALA A 134 23.21 -8.47 -17.62
N ASP A 135 24.13 -8.78 -18.57
CA ASP A 135 24.75 -10.11 -18.70
C ASP A 135 25.31 -10.65 -17.37
N ASN A 136 25.87 -9.77 -16.52
CA ASN A 136 26.37 -10.11 -15.19
C ASN A 136 26.00 -9.03 -14.13
N PHE A 137 24.83 -8.38 -14.24
CA PHE A 137 24.47 -7.36 -13.25
C PHE A 137 23.94 -8.00 -11.98
N GLU A 138 24.82 -8.10 -10.98
CA GLU A 138 24.41 -8.47 -9.63
C GLU A 138 23.85 -7.25 -8.89
N ILE A 139 22.67 -7.39 -8.30
CA ILE A 139 22.12 -6.39 -7.38
C ILE A 139 22.86 -6.56 -6.04
N THR A 140 23.74 -5.63 -5.72
CA THR A 140 24.43 -5.58 -4.41
C THR A 140 23.84 -4.47 -3.54
N PRO A 141 23.97 -4.54 -2.20
CA PRO A 141 23.50 -3.50 -1.29
C PRO A 141 24.03 -2.10 -1.65
N GLU A 142 25.30 -2.00 -2.05
CA GLU A 142 25.93 -0.74 -2.43
C GLU A 142 25.30 -0.14 -3.70
N LYS A 143 24.95 -0.99 -4.68
CA LYS A 143 24.26 -0.55 -5.89
C LYS A 143 22.84 -0.08 -5.61
N ILE A 144 22.14 -0.73 -4.67
CA ILE A 144 20.81 -0.30 -4.21
C ILE A 144 20.90 1.06 -3.53
N GLU A 145 21.85 1.26 -2.61
CA GLU A 145 22.02 2.56 -1.93
C GLU A 145 22.36 3.68 -2.91
N ARG A 146 23.27 3.42 -3.85
CA ARG A 146 23.59 4.38 -4.92
C ARG A 146 22.37 4.72 -5.78
N PHE A 147 21.52 3.73 -6.08
CA PHE A 147 20.27 3.97 -6.79
C PHE A 147 19.31 4.85 -5.99
N LYS A 148 19.12 4.55 -4.69
CA LYS A 148 18.28 5.36 -3.79
C LYS A 148 18.76 6.80 -3.72
N GLU A 149 20.07 7.04 -3.59
CA GLU A 149 20.66 8.39 -3.60
C GLU A 149 20.34 9.12 -4.90
N LYS A 150 20.51 8.46 -6.05
CA LYS A 150 20.22 9.08 -7.35
C LYS A 150 18.74 9.39 -7.56
N VAL A 151 17.85 8.53 -7.08
CA VAL A 151 16.40 8.79 -7.10
C VAL A 151 16.04 9.97 -6.20
N LYS A 152 16.60 10.03 -4.98
CA LYS A 152 16.39 11.16 -4.06
C LYS A 152 16.86 12.48 -4.69
N GLU A 153 18.07 12.50 -5.26
CA GLU A 153 18.63 13.66 -5.96
C GLU A 153 17.73 14.11 -7.12
N PHE A 154 17.24 13.15 -7.92
CA PHE A 154 16.33 13.44 -9.05
C PHE A 154 15.05 14.14 -8.59
N TYR A 155 14.35 13.60 -7.59
CA TYR A 155 13.10 14.20 -7.10
C TYR A 155 13.32 15.51 -6.34
N PHE A 156 14.42 15.64 -5.60
CA PHE A 156 14.81 16.90 -4.97
C PHE A 156 15.00 18.00 -6.02
N ASN A 157 15.72 17.70 -7.11
CA ASN A 157 15.93 18.63 -8.20
C ASN A 157 14.65 18.95 -8.99
N LEU A 158 13.73 17.98 -9.11
CA LEU A 158 12.43 18.20 -9.74
C LEU A 158 11.57 19.19 -8.92
N ALA A 159 11.48 18.99 -7.60
CA ALA A 159 10.74 19.88 -6.70
C ALA A 159 11.27 21.32 -6.71
N ASN A 160 12.59 21.49 -6.86
CA ASN A 160 13.21 22.81 -6.98
C ASN A 160 13.00 23.48 -8.35
N ARG A 161 12.69 22.71 -9.41
CA ARG A 161 12.40 23.24 -10.75
C ARG A 161 10.96 23.73 -10.90
N ASP A 162 10.01 23.15 -10.17
CA ASP A 162 8.61 23.58 -10.21
C ASP A 162 8.35 24.88 -9.40
N GLY A 163 9.33 25.33 -8.59
CA GLY A 163 9.29 26.60 -7.86
C GLY A 163 9.80 27.81 -8.65
N ASP A 164 10.52 27.59 -9.76
CA ASP A 164 11.02 28.64 -10.65
C ASP A 164 10.37 28.46 -12.02
N GLY A 165 9.46 29.38 -12.38
CA GLY A 165 8.67 29.28 -13.60
C GLY A 165 9.53 29.14 -14.86
N GLY A 166 9.27 28.06 -15.61
CA GLY A 166 9.57 27.94 -17.03
C GLY A 166 11.01 27.58 -17.39
N ASP A 167 11.25 26.32 -17.74
CA ASP A 167 11.57 25.99 -19.14
C ASP A 167 11.54 24.47 -19.36
N GLY A 168 10.70 24.05 -20.30
CA GLY A 168 10.54 22.65 -20.67
C GLY A 168 11.78 22.12 -21.37
N VAL A 169 12.54 21.26 -20.69
CA VAL A 169 13.56 20.44 -21.35
C VAL A 169 12.87 19.24 -22.00
N ARG A 170 12.67 19.32 -23.32
CA ARG A 170 12.41 18.15 -24.16
C ARG A 170 13.58 17.18 -24.04
N LEU A 171 13.36 16.06 -23.36
CA LEU A 171 14.22 14.89 -23.51
C LEU A 171 13.83 14.22 -24.83
N ASN A 172 14.68 14.39 -25.84
CA ASN A 172 14.65 13.57 -27.06
C ASN A 172 15.12 12.17 -26.69
N TYR A 173 14.23 11.19 -26.80
CA TYR A 173 14.55 9.79 -27.08
C TYR A 173 13.55 9.27 -28.09
#